data_AF-A0A3D0XP24-F1
#
_entry.id   AF-A0A3D0XP24-F1
#
_cell.length_a   1.000
_cell.length_b   1.000
_cell.length_c   1.000
_cell.angle_alpha   90.00
_cell.angle_beta   90.00
_cell.angle_gamma   90.00
#
_symmetry.space_group_name_H-M   'P 1'
#
loop_
_entity.id
_entity.type
_entity.pdbx_description
1 polymer ?
#
loop_
_entity_poly.entity_id
_entity_poly.type
_entity_poly.pdbx_seq_one_letter_code
_entity_poly.pdbx_strand_id
1 'polypeptide(L)'
;MVREAVATGKTVEEAIESACNKLNVQRENVKIEVLELPSKRLLGLLGVSNAKVRAVLKITADRQAELYLSGILGHMGITDYAIEMHVEEAAIYMNVQGNDMSLIHIRRCR
;
A
#
# COMPACT_ATOMS: atom_id res chain seq x y z
N MET A 1 3.95 -5.03 7.59
CA MET A 1 2.61 -4.70 8.14
C MET A 1 1.63 -4.61 7.00
N VAL A 2 0.47 -5.25 7.10
CA VAL A 2 -0.61 -5.10 6.12
C VAL A 2 -1.37 -3.82 6.43
N ARG A 3 -1.48 -2.89 5.48
CA ARG A 3 -2.28 -1.66 5.62
C ARG A 3 -3.65 -1.91 5.02
N GLU A 4 -4.70 -1.67 5.79
CA GLU A 4 -6.08 -1.79 5.33
C GLU A 4 -6.95 -0.65 5.87
N ALA A 5 -8.01 -0.32 5.13
CA ALA A 5 -9.00 0.66 5.52
C ALA A 5 -10.41 0.16 5.18
N VAL A 6 -11.34 0.37 6.12
CA VAL A 6 -12.77 0.14 5.89
C VAL A 6 -13.46 1.49 5.74
N ALA A 7 -14.29 1.62 4.71
CA ALA A 7 -15.05 2.83 4.46
C ALA A 7 -16.46 2.51 3.96
N THR A 8 -17.33 3.52 4.07
CA THR A 8 -18.74 3.45 3.68
C THR A 8 -19.07 4.61 2.75
N GLY A 9 -19.96 4.38 1.79
CA GLY A 9 -20.42 5.38 0.82
C GLY A 9 -21.85 5.10 0.39
N LYS A 10 -22.55 6.05 -0.23
CA LYS A 10 -23.90 5.81 -0.74
C LYS A 10 -23.89 4.81 -1.90
N THR A 11 -22.77 4.78 -2.63
CA THR A 11 -22.46 3.81 -3.70
C THR A 11 -21.18 3.04 -3.37
N VAL A 12 -20.96 1.93 -4.06
CA VAL A 12 -19.72 1.14 -3.94
C VAL A 12 -18.51 1.99 -4.33
N GLU A 13 -18.60 2.74 -5.44
CA GLU A 13 -17.56 3.66 -5.88
C GLU A 13 -17.19 4.73 -4.83
N GLU A 14 -18.17 5.39 -4.20
CA GLU A 14 -17.91 6.37 -3.14
C GLU A 14 -17.20 5.72 -1.94
N ALA A 15 -17.59 4.49 -1.59
CA ALA A 15 -16.97 3.75 -0.50
C ALA A 15 -15.52 3.39 -0.84
N ILE A 16 -15.24 3.00 -2.09
CA ILE A 16 -13.88 2.69 -2.58
C ILE A 16 -13.00 3.94 -2.54
N GLU A 17 -13.48 5.06 -3.06
CA GLU A 17 -12.74 6.32 -3.06
C GLU A 17 -12.40 6.77 -1.62
N SER A 18 -13.38 6.68 -0.71
CA SER A 18 -13.15 6.97 0.70
C SER A 18 -12.10 6.04 1.34
N ALA A 19 -12.11 4.75 1.01
CA ALA A 19 -11.11 3.79 1.51
C ALA A 19 -9.70 4.07 0.96
N CYS A 20 -9.58 4.39 -0.33
CA CYS A 20 -8.32 4.76 -0.98
C CYS A 20 -7.74 6.05 -0.37
N ASN A 21 -8.58 7.06 -0.15
CA ASN A 21 -8.19 8.34 0.47
C ASN A 21 -7.66 8.13 1.89
N LYS A 22 -8.29 7.25 2.70
CA LYS A 22 -7.79 6.90 4.04
C LYS A 22 -6.40 6.25 4.01
N LEU A 23 -6.09 5.50 2.95
CA LEU A 23 -4.79 4.86 2.76
C LEU A 23 -3.76 5.78 2.08
N ASN A 24 -4.23 6.90 1.50
CA ASN A 24 -3.47 7.83 0.66
C ASN A 24 -2.81 7.11 -0.53
N VAL A 25 -3.57 6.27 -1.23
CA VAL A 25 -3.10 5.47 -2.37
C VAL A 25 -4.13 5.42 -3.48
N GLN A 26 -3.67 5.13 -4.69
CA GLN A 26 -4.54 4.93 -5.86
C GLN A 26 -5.28 3.59 -5.82
N ARG A 27 -6.41 3.51 -6.54
CA ARG A 27 -7.27 2.31 -6.59
C ARG A 27 -6.54 1.09 -7.14
N GLU A 28 -5.63 1.26 -8.10
CA GLU A 28 -4.86 0.13 -8.65
C GLU A 28 -4.00 -0.58 -7.59
N ASN A 29 -3.53 0.18 -6.61
CA ASN A 29 -2.63 -0.27 -5.54
C ASN A 29 -3.34 -0.94 -4.37
N VAL A 30 -4.66 -1.12 -4.44
CA VAL A 30 -5.44 -1.78 -3.39
C VAL A 30 -6.25 -2.95 -3.94
N LYS A 31 -6.40 -3.99 -3.12
CA LYS A 31 -7.39 -5.04 -3.29
C LYS A 31 -8.66 -4.59 -2.59
N ILE A 32 -9.75 -4.47 -3.33
CA ILE A 32 -11.05 -4.08 -2.81
C ILE A 32 -11.88 -5.33 -2.52
N GLU A 33 -12.51 -5.36 -1.35
CA GLU A 33 -13.50 -6.35 -0.94
C GLU A 33 -14.79 -5.61 -0.56
N VAL A 34 -15.90 -5.94 -1.22
CA VAL A 34 -17.21 -5.36 -0.90
C VAL A 34 -17.81 -6.14 0.24
N LEU A 35 -18.00 -5.48 1.39
CA LEU A 35 -18.57 -6.08 2.59
C LEU A 35 -20.10 -6.00 2.59
N GLU A 36 -20.66 -4.87 2.13
CA GLU A 36 -22.11 -4.66 2.04
C GLU A 36 -22.45 -3.88 0.76
N LEU A 37 -23.46 -4.35 0.04
CA LEU A 37 -24.02 -3.65 -1.12
C LEU A 37 -25.06 -2.61 -0.66
N PRO A 38 -25.12 -1.44 -1.32
CA PRO A 38 -26.14 -0.46 -1.02
C PRO A 38 -27.50 -0.99 -1.43
N SER A 39 -28.47 -1.01 -0.50
CA SER A 39 -29.83 -1.46 -0.78
C SER A 39 -30.87 -0.52 -0.21
N LYS A 40 -31.95 -0.32 -0.98
CA LYS A 40 -33.18 0.32 -0.53
C LYS A 40 -34.08 -0.76 0.05
N ARG A 41 -34.36 -0.71 1.34
CA ARG A 41 -35.33 -1.64 1.95
C ARG A 41 -36.73 -1.24 1.49
N LEU A 42 -37.40 -2.15 0.80
CA LEU A 42 -38.63 -1.88 0.03
C LEU A 42 -39.92 -1.87 0.88
N LEU A 43 -39.84 -1.99 2.21
CA LEU A 43 -41.02 -2.14 3.08
C LEU A 43 -40.98 -1.18 4.27
N GLY A 44 -41.29 0.09 4.05
CA GLY A 44 -41.76 1.05 5.08
C GLY A 44 -40.83 1.38 6.27
N LEU A 45 -39.69 0.72 6.41
CA LEU A 45 -38.71 0.96 7.47
C LEU A 45 -37.64 1.91 6.94
N LEU A 46 -37.63 3.12 7.49
CA LEU A 46 -36.77 4.26 7.19
C LEU A 46 -35.26 3.91 7.24
N GLY A 47 -34.73 3.27 6.20
CA GLY A 47 -33.33 2.90 6.16
C GLY A 47 -32.81 2.66 4.75
N VAL A 48 -31.93 3.55 4.31
CA VAL A 48 -31.02 3.28 3.18
C VAL A 48 -29.76 2.67 3.78
N SER A 49 -29.37 1.49 3.31
CA SER A 49 -28.07 0.91 3.68
C SER A 49 -27.00 1.46 2.76
N ASN A 50 -25.92 1.99 3.34
CA ASN A 50 -24.76 2.45 2.61
C ASN A 50 -23.92 1.26 2.15
N ALA A 51 -23.23 1.41 1.03
CA ALA A 51 -22.20 0.46 0.62
C ALA A 51 -21.06 0.48 1.63
N LYS A 52 -20.46 -0.70 1.88
CA LYS A 52 -19.31 -0.84 2.76
C LYS A 52 -18.24 -1.65 2.05
N VAL A 53 -17.01 -1.17 2.08
CA VAL A 53 -15.87 -1.83 1.43
C VAL A 53 -14.66 -1.87 2.35
N ARG A 54 -13.82 -2.88 2.17
CA ARG A 54 -12.49 -3.01 2.74
C ARG A 54 -11.47 -2.88 1.61
N ALA A 55 -10.56 -1.93 1.73
CA ALA A 55 -9.41 -1.79 0.86
C ALA A 55 -8.17 -2.30 1.59
N VAL A 56 -7.44 -3.22 0.97
CA VAL A 56 -6.17 -3.74 1.47
C VAL A 56 -5.07 -3.32 0.51
N LEU A 57 -4.03 -2.65 1.00
CA LEU A 57 -2.90 -2.25 0.17
C LEU A 57 -2.24 -3.48 -0.46
N LYS A 58 -2.14 -3.51 -1.79
CA LYS A 58 -1.31 -4.49 -2.50
C LYS A 58 0.13 -4.11 -2.25
N ILE A 59 0.78 -4.86 -1.38
CA ILE A 59 2.22 -4.77 -1.21
C ILE A 59 2.83 -5.80 -2.14
N THR A 60 3.48 -5.34 -3.20
CA THR A 60 4.27 -6.19 -4.08
C THR A 60 5.64 -6.46 -3.45
N ALA A 61 6.29 -7.56 -3.85
CA ALA A 61 7.56 -7.97 -3.25
C ALA A 61 8.67 -6.92 -3.43
N ASP A 62 8.70 -6.26 -4.59
CA ASP A 62 9.58 -5.14 -4.92
C ASP A 62 9.32 -3.93 -4.02
N ARG A 63 8.05 -3.49 -3.89
CA ARG A 63 7.69 -2.39 -3.00
C ARG A 63 8.03 -2.66 -1.54
N GLN A 64 7.83 -3.91 -1.09
CA GLN A 64 8.18 -4.31 0.27
C GLN A 64 9.69 -4.26 0.50
N ALA A 65 10.49 -4.67 -0.49
CA ALA A 65 11.94 -4.63 -0.43
C ALA A 65 12.45 -3.18 -0.40
N GLU A 66 11.90 -2.31 -1.24
CA GLU A 66 12.23 -0.87 -1.28
C GLU A 66 11.94 -0.18 0.05
N LEU A 67 10.73 -0.40 0.62
CA LEU A 67 10.32 0.17 1.90
C LEU A 67 11.21 -0.32 3.04
N TYR A 68 11.55 -1.60 3.04
CA TYR A 68 12.41 -2.19 4.05
C TYR A 68 13.82 -1.60 4.01
N LEU A 69 14.44 -1.55 2.83
CA LEU A 69 15.77 -0.99 2.65
C LEU A 69 15.80 0.50 2.97
N SER A 70 14.79 1.26 2.54
CA SER A 70 14.62 2.66 2.87
C SER A 70 14.53 2.90 4.39
N GLY A 71 13.80 2.05 5.11
CA GLY A 71 13.72 2.13 6.57
C GLY A 71 15.08 1.93 7.24
N ILE A 72 15.87 0.95 6.78
CA ILE A 72 17.23 0.72 7.30
C ILE A 72 18.12 1.93 7.03
N LEU A 73 18.16 2.43 5.80
CA LEU A 73 18.98 3.58 5.40
C LEU A 73 18.61 4.82 6.22
N GLY A 74 17.30 5.08 6.41
CA GLY A 74 16.82 6.17 7.25
C GLY A 74 17.26 6.03 8.71
N HIS A 75 17.23 4.83 9.29
CA HIS A 75 17.75 4.59 10.64
C HIS A 75 19.29 4.73 10.74
N MET A 76 20.00 4.59 9.62
CA MET A 76 21.44 4.84 9.53
C MET A 76 21.78 6.33 9.31
N GLY A 77 20.77 7.20 9.18
CA GLY A 77 20.96 8.63 8.91
C GLY A 77 21.27 8.95 7.44
N ILE A 78 21.15 7.97 6.55
CA ILE A 78 21.34 8.17 5.10
C ILE A 78 20.01 8.62 4.52
N THR A 79 19.91 9.89 4.13
CA THR A 79 18.66 10.50 3.65
C THR A 79 18.69 10.91 2.18
N ASP A 80 19.88 11.00 1.58
CA ASP A 80 20.07 11.38 0.17
C ASP A 80 20.48 10.15 -0.66
N TYR A 81 19.47 9.40 -1.10
CA TYR A 81 19.66 8.20 -1.92
C TYR A 81 18.51 8.02 -2.93
N ALA A 82 18.81 7.33 -4.02
CA ALA A 82 17.87 6.84 -5.02
C ALA A 82 17.93 5.30 -5.04
N ILE A 83 16.76 4.66 -5.09
CA ILE A 83 16.63 3.21 -5.29
C ILE A 83 15.98 2.97 -6.66
N GLU A 84 16.68 2.28 -7.54
CA GLU A 84 16.13 1.77 -8.79
C GLU A 84 15.88 0.27 -8.64
N MET A 85 14.73 -0.21 -9.09
CA MET A 85 14.35 -1.63 -9.01
C MET A 85 14.08 -2.21 -10.39
N HIS A 86 14.67 -3.37 -10.65
CA HIS A 86 14.41 -4.18 -11.83
C HIS A 86 13.89 -5.55 -11.40
N VAL A 87 12.64 -5.83 -11.75
CA VAL A 87 11.99 -7.11 -11.46
C VAL A 87 12.19 -8.05 -12.64
N GLU A 88 12.80 -9.20 -12.38
CA GLU A 88 12.90 -10.33 -13.29
C GLU A 88 12.07 -11.51 -12.75
N GLU A 89 11.82 -12.54 -13.57
CA GLU A 89 10.92 -13.66 -13.21
C GLU A 89 11.27 -14.36 -11.88
N ALA A 90 12.55 -14.42 -11.51
CA ALA A 90 13.03 -15.12 -10.32
C ALA A 90 13.78 -14.22 -9.31
N ALA A 91 13.99 -12.94 -9.62
CA ALA A 91 14.82 -12.06 -8.81
C ALA A 91 14.37 -10.60 -8.89
N ILE A 92 14.60 -9.85 -7.82
CA ILE A 92 14.45 -8.40 -7.79
C ILE A 92 15.85 -7.81 -7.59
N TYR A 93 16.33 -7.07 -8.59
CA TYR A 93 17.57 -6.32 -8.50
C TYR A 93 17.25 -4.92 -7.99
N MET A 94 17.94 -4.50 -6.94
CA MET A 94 17.83 -3.16 -6.37
C MET A 94 19.19 -2.47 -6.48
N ASN A 95 19.23 -1.35 -7.19
CA ASN A 95 20.40 -0.50 -7.29
C ASN A 95 20.19 0.72 -6.39
N VAL A 96 21.07 0.93 -5.41
CA VAL A 96 21.00 2.05 -4.48
C VAL A 96 22.16 2.98 -4.76
N GLN A 97 21.87 4.24 -5.07
CA GLN A 97 22.87 5.28 -5.34
C GLN A 97 22.66 6.42 -4.35
N GLY A 98 23.73 6.98 -3.80
CA GLY A 98 23.64 8.08 -2.83
C GLY A 98 25.01 8.59 -2.44
N ASN A 99 25.06 9.82 -1.92
CA ASN A 99 26.32 10.51 -1.62
C ASN A 99 27.04 9.94 -0.38
N ASP A 100 26.29 9.43 0.60
CA ASP A 100 26.83 8.87 1.85
C ASP A 100 26.97 7.34 1.83
N MET A 101 26.89 6.71 0.64
CA MET A 101 26.97 5.25 0.50
C MET A 101 28.36 4.67 0.85
N SER A 102 29.39 5.52 0.98
CA SER A 102 30.73 5.14 1.42
C SER A 102 30.80 4.63 2.87
N LEU A 103 29.77 4.89 3.69
CA LEU A 103 29.69 4.45 5.08
C LEU A 103 29.24 2.98 5.22
N ILE A 104 28.66 2.38 4.18
CA ILE A 104 28.13 1.02 4.22
C ILE A 104 29.24 0.00 3.92
N HIS A 105 29.92 -0.48 4.95
CA HIS A 105 30.81 -1.64 4.85
C HIS A 105 30.03 -2.95 5.04
N ILE A 106 29.61 -3.59 3.95
CA ILE A 106 28.98 -4.91 4.00
C ILE A 106 30.02 -5.95 4.40
N ARG A 107 29.96 -6.42 5.64
CA ARG A 107 30.73 -7.58 6.08
C ARG A 107 30.06 -8.85 5.58
N ARG A 108 30.65 -9.52 4.59
CA ARG A 108 30.26 -10.89 4.23
C ARG A 108 30.55 -11.82 5.41
N CYS A 109 29.51 -12.24 6.12
CA CYS A 109 29.63 -13.39 7.02
C CYS A 109 29.67 -14.65 6.15
N ARG A 110 30.70 -15.47 6.35
CA ARG A 110 30.83 -16.81 5.77
C ARG A 110 29.91 -17.79 6.46
#